data_AF-A0A2S0XQW9-F1
#
_entry.id   AF-A0A2S0XQW9-F1
#
_cell.length_a   1.000
_cell.length_b   1.000
_cell.length_c   1.000
_cell.angle_alpha   90.00
_cell.angle_beta   90.00
_cell.angle_gamma   90.00
#
_symmetry.space_group_name_H-M   'P 1'
#
loop_
_entity.id
_entity.type
_entity.pdbx_description
1 polymer ?
#
loop_
_entity_poly.entity_id
_entity_poly.type
_entity_poly.pdbx_seq_one_letter_code
_entity_poly.pdbx_strand_id
1 'polypeptide(L)'
;MLNQDEPAHHYRPGYNPEFVRRVNERRREERAKAAIATRAEQRERERKAEEAAARALVAATGTRAESVAAAITQDNDRSPLERALAKTGNGNAAIRAGALEIVKIMADAYGVLPSDITGASTKRDILKVRIAAVLKVREHFPKMSLVQLGKVFNRDHTSILYLLRKHGGSDVADLAKPTHRMGMRIPHNTWQHLSAMAEETGRPLASLCVSLLEAIVEDELANAEGRYLRTVASPKQEGQPR
;
A
#
# COMPACT_ATOMS: atom_id res chain seq x y z
N MET A 1 -68.27 -5.28 26.89
CA MET A 1 -68.70 -4.84 28.23
C MET A 1 -69.48 -3.55 28.06
N LEU A 2 -70.81 -3.62 28.22
CA LEU A 2 -71.71 -2.46 28.13
C LEU A 2 -71.62 -1.71 29.46
N ASN A 3 -71.08 -0.49 29.47
CA ASN A 3 -71.10 0.37 30.65
C ASN A 3 -72.54 0.79 30.94
N GLN A 4 -73.15 0.19 31.98
CA GLN A 4 -74.52 0.43 32.45
C GLN A 4 -74.62 1.57 33.48
N ASP A 5 -73.74 2.58 33.40
CA ASP A 5 -73.75 3.71 34.32
C ASP A 5 -74.37 4.96 33.63
N GLU A 6 -75.63 4.87 33.21
CA GLU A 6 -76.43 6.09 33.04
C GLU A 6 -77.13 6.40 34.37
N PRO A 7 -76.72 7.45 35.11
CA PRO A 7 -77.40 7.81 36.34
C PRO A 7 -78.83 8.20 36.01
N ALA A 8 -79.80 7.47 36.57
CA ALA A 8 -81.22 7.76 36.45
C ALA A 8 -81.48 9.18 36.99
N HIS A 9 -81.54 10.16 36.09
CA HIS A 9 -81.75 11.56 36.43
C HIS A 9 -83.12 11.70 37.10
N HIS A 10 -83.11 11.74 38.44
CA HIS A 10 -84.28 12.06 39.24
C HIS A 10 -84.70 13.49 38.89
N TYR A 11 -85.78 13.58 38.13
CA TYR A 11 -86.31 14.84 37.66
C TYR A 11 -86.86 15.61 38.86
N ARG A 12 -86.27 16.77 39.19
CA ARG A 12 -86.82 17.65 40.24
C ARG A 12 -88.21 18.14 39.78
N PRO A 13 -89.28 17.87 40.55
CA PRO A 13 -90.63 18.32 40.19
C PRO A 13 -90.64 19.86 40.09
N GLY A 14 -91.00 20.40 38.91
CA GLY A 14 -91.17 21.85 38.70
C GLY A 14 -90.57 22.43 37.41
N TYR A 15 -89.71 21.72 36.69
CA TYR A 15 -89.17 22.19 35.40
C TYR A 15 -89.90 21.58 34.20
N ASN A 16 -90.04 22.32 33.10
CA ASN A 16 -90.61 21.80 31.85
C ASN A 16 -89.63 20.78 31.20
N PRO A 17 -90.05 19.52 30.96
CA PRO A 17 -89.17 18.46 30.44
C PRO A 17 -88.56 18.80 29.07
N GLU A 18 -89.29 19.52 28.22
CA GLU A 18 -88.79 19.93 26.91
C GLU A 18 -87.72 21.02 26.99
N PHE A 19 -87.72 21.83 28.05
CA PHE A 19 -86.65 22.78 28.30
C PHE A 19 -85.37 22.07 28.74
N VAL A 20 -85.48 21.09 29.65
CA VAL A 20 -84.32 20.31 30.14
C VAL A 20 -83.69 19.48 29.03
N ARG A 21 -84.50 18.88 28.13
CA ARG A 21 -84.00 18.16 26.95
C ARG A 21 -83.18 19.08 26.04
N ARG A 22 -83.71 20.24 25.67
CA ARG A 22 -82.99 21.24 24.84
C ARG A 22 -81.70 21.72 25.49
N VAL A 23 -81.69 21.95 26.82
CA VAL A 23 -80.48 22.35 27.55
C VAL A 23 -79.44 21.23 27.56
N ASN A 24 -79.85 19.99 27.78
CA ASN A 24 -78.94 18.84 27.79
C ASN A 24 -78.38 18.53 26.41
N GLU A 25 -79.20 18.65 25.35
CA GLU A 25 -78.78 18.51 23.96
C GLU A 25 -77.74 19.58 23.59
N ARG A 26 -78.02 20.86 23.90
CA ARG A 26 -77.06 21.95 23.72
C ARG A 26 -75.75 21.70 24.47
N ARG A 27 -75.80 21.21 25.72
CA ARG A 27 -74.59 20.85 26.50
C ARG A 27 -73.84 19.66 25.90
N ARG A 28 -74.54 18.67 25.34
CA ARG A 28 -73.92 17.54 24.65
C ARG A 28 -73.22 18.00 23.37
N GLU A 29 -73.84 18.89 22.60
CA GLU A 29 -73.23 19.50 21.42
C GLU A 29 -72.00 20.35 21.79
N GLU A 30 -72.08 21.18 22.83
CA GLU A 30 -70.96 22.00 23.30
C GLU A 30 -69.80 21.12 23.78
N ARG A 31 -70.08 20.02 24.52
CA ARG A 31 -69.07 19.04 24.92
C ARG A 31 -68.48 18.29 23.74
N ALA A 32 -69.28 17.91 22.75
CA ALA A 32 -68.81 17.26 21.53
C ALA A 32 -67.90 18.19 20.72
N LYS A 33 -68.30 19.47 20.56
CA LYS A 33 -67.47 20.50 19.91
C LYS A 33 -66.17 20.73 20.67
N ALA A 34 -66.21 20.83 22.00
CA ALA A 34 -65.02 20.98 22.82
C ALA A 34 -64.09 19.76 22.72
N ALA A 35 -64.64 18.53 22.71
CA ALA A 35 -63.85 17.30 22.55
C ALA A 35 -63.20 17.18 21.16
N ILE A 36 -63.88 17.64 20.11
CA ILE A 36 -63.31 17.71 18.75
C ILE A 36 -62.17 18.74 18.71
N ALA A 37 -62.35 19.91 19.32
CA ALA A 37 -61.34 20.96 19.36
C ALA A 37 -60.07 20.53 20.11
N THR A 38 -60.20 19.92 21.30
CA THR A 38 -59.04 19.43 22.06
C THR A 38 -58.29 18.32 21.33
N ARG A 39 -59.01 17.42 20.64
CA ARG A 39 -58.39 16.37 19.82
C ARG A 39 -57.66 16.94 18.60
N ALA A 40 -58.19 18.00 17.99
CA ALA A 40 -57.51 18.70 16.90
C ALA A 40 -56.22 19.38 17.37
N GLU A 41 -56.27 20.08 18.52
CA GLU A 41 -55.08 20.69 19.14
C GLU A 41 -54.02 19.66 19.52
N GLN A 42 -54.42 18.51 20.07
CA GLN A 42 -53.50 17.40 20.38
C GLN A 42 -52.81 16.88 19.12
N ARG A 43 -53.55 16.63 18.04
CA ARG A 43 -52.98 16.18 16.75
C ARG A 43 -52.01 17.20 16.15
N GLU A 44 -52.31 18.49 16.25
CA GLU A 44 -51.37 19.52 15.77
C GLU A 44 -50.08 19.56 16.59
N ARG A 45 -50.16 19.39 17.91
CA ARG A 45 -48.98 19.32 18.77
C ARG A 45 -48.14 18.08 18.47
N GLU A 46 -48.78 16.94 18.27
CA GLU A 46 -48.11 15.69 17.86
C GLU A 46 -47.40 15.85 16.52
N ARG A 47 -48.06 16.40 15.49
CA ARG A 47 -47.45 16.65 14.18
C ARG A 47 -46.24 17.58 14.29
N LYS A 48 -46.35 18.68 15.05
CA LYS A 48 -45.23 19.61 15.27
C LYS A 48 -44.07 18.96 16.03
N ALA A 49 -44.35 18.08 16.98
CA ALA A 49 -43.32 17.35 17.72
C ALA A 49 -42.61 16.32 16.82
N GLU A 50 -43.36 15.61 15.97
CA GLU A 50 -42.81 14.65 15.01
C GLU A 50 -41.92 15.34 13.95
N GLU A 51 -42.38 16.47 13.39
CA GLU A 51 -41.59 17.29 12.46
C GLU A 51 -40.28 17.81 13.11
N ALA A 52 -40.35 18.24 14.38
CA ALA A 52 -39.17 18.69 15.13
C ALA A 52 -38.20 17.54 15.40
N ALA A 53 -38.71 16.34 15.74
CA ALA A 53 -37.89 15.15 15.95
C ALA A 53 -37.21 14.69 14.66
N ALA A 54 -37.92 14.69 13.53
CA ALA A 54 -37.37 14.38 12.22
C ALA A 54 -36.26 15.37 11.82
N ARG A 55 -36.47 16.68 12.04
CA ARG A 55 -35.45 17.71 11.78
C ARG A 55 -34.21 17.55 12.67
N ALA A 56 -34.40 17.21 13.95
CA ALA A 56 -33.30 16.95 14.87
C ALA A 56 -32.47 15.72 14.44
N LEU A 57 -33.13 14.65 13.97
CA LEU A 57 -32.46 13.46 13.46
C LEU A 57 -31.59 13.77 12.24
N VAL A 58 -32.12 14.55 11.27
CA VAL A 58 -31.37 14.97 10.08
C VAL A 58 -30.18 15.87 10.42
N ALA A 59 -30.34 16.79 11.39
CA ALA A 59 -29.24 17.64 11.85
C ALA A 59 -28.12 16.83 12.55
N ALA A 60 -28.50 15.81 13.32
CA ALA A 60 -27.56 14.92 14.00
C ALA A 60 -26.81 13.99 13.01
N THR A 61 -27.45 13.56 11.91
CA THR A 61 -26.79 12.72 10.90
C THR A 61 -25.93 13.52 9.93
N GLY A 62 -26.35 14.73 9.53
CA GLY A 62 -25.59 15.59 8.62
C GLY A 62 -24.23 15.98 9.19
N THR A 63 -24.19 16.40 10.46
CA THR A 63 -22.93 16.79 11.14
C THR A 63 -21.95 15.62 11.31
N ARG A 64 -22.46 14.39 11.47
CA ARG A 64 -21.62 13.18 11.54
C ARG A 64 -21.09 12.75 10.17
N ALA A 65 -21.88 12.88 9.11
CA ALA A 65 -21.45 12.55 7.75
C ALA A 65 -20.37 13.53 7.25
N GLU A 66 -20.53 14.82 7.52
CA GLU A 66 -19.57 15.86 7.12
C GLU A 66 -18.24 15.75 7.89
N SER A 67 -18.28 15.46 9.19
CA SER A 67 -17.06 15.26 9.99
C SER A 67 -16.31 13.98 9.59
N VAL A 68 -17.00 12.90 9.24
CA VAL A 68 -16.37 11.67 8.73
C VAL A 68 -15.80 11.88 7.33
N ALA A 69 -16.52 12.59 6.44
CA ALA A 69 -16.01 12.92 5.12
C ALA A 69 -14.75 13.80 5.19
N ALA A 70 -14.75 14.83 6.05
CA ALA A 70 -13.60 15.71 6.26
C ALA A 70 -12.37 14.95 6.80
N ALA A 71 -12.59 14.02 7.74
CA ALA A 71 -11.53 13.16 8.28
C ALA A 71 -10.95 12.20 7.22
N ILE A 72 -11.78 11.68 6.31
CA ILE A 72 -11.32 10.81 5.22
C ILE A 72 -10.48 11.59 4.19
N THR A 73 -10.85 12.84 3.86
CA THR A 73 -10.08 13.67 2.93
C THR A 73 -8.71 14.06 3.46
N GLN A 74 -8.58 14.44 4.74
CA GLN A 74 -7.28 14.84 5.30
C GLN A 74 -6.27 13.69 5.39
N ASP A 75 -6.74 12.44 5.48
CA ASP A 75 -5.87 11.26 5.57
C ASP A 75 -5.57 10.63 4.20
N ASN A 76 -6.26 11.04 3.14
CA ASN A 76 -6.03 10.56 1.77
C ASN A 76 -4.94 11.31 1.01
N ASP A 77 -4.62 12.55 1.40
CA ASP A 77 -3.51 13.31 0.80
C ASP A 77 -2.14 12.79 1.25
N ARG A 78 -2.09 12.06 2.37
CA ARG A 78 -0.88 11.37 2.79
C ARG A 78 -0.66 10.15 1.93
N SER A 79 0.56 10.06 1.37
CA SER A 79 0.94 8.87 0.62
C SER A 79 0.71 7.63 1.52
N PRO A 80 0.23 6.51 0.98
CA PRO A 80 0.00 5.29 1.78
C PRO A 80 1.22 4.92 2.66
N LEU A 81 2.41 5.22 2.13
CA LEU A 81 3.71 5.07 2.78
C LEU A 81 3.90 5.94 4.03
N GLU A 82 3.44 7.20 4.02
CA GLU A 82 3.45 8.08 5.20
C GLU A 82 2.50 7.58 6.29
N ARG A 83 1.34 7.03 5.91
CA ARG A 83 0.40 6.42 6.87
C ARG A 83 1.00 5.19 7.53
N ALA A 84 1.70 4.34 6.78
CA ALA A 84 2.42 3.19 7.32
C ALA A 84 3.56 3.61 8.27
N LEU A 85 4.28 4.69 7.94
CA LEU A 85 5.35 5.23 8.78
C LEU A 85 4.82 5.78 10.11
N ALA A 86 3.72 6.53 10.10
CA ALA A 86 3.14 7.14 11.29
C ALA A 86 2.56 6.12 12.30
N LYS A 87 2.11 4.96 11.82
CA LYS A 87 1.45 3.94 12.66
C LYS A 87 2.42 3.08 13.48
N THR A 88 3.70 3.06 13.12
CA THR A 88 4.66 2.13 13.69
C THR A 88 5.72 2.89 14.48
N GLY A 89 5.57 2.97 15.81
CA GLY A 89 6.53 3.65 16.71
C GLY A 89 7.94 3.06 16.73
N ASN A 90 8.21 1.99 15.96
CA ASN A 90 9.52 1.39 15.79
C ASN A 90 9.95 1.52 14.32
N GLY A 91 10.92 2.40 14.03
CA GLY A 91 11.27 2.82 12.67
C GLY A 91 11.55 1.67 11.70
N ASN A 92 12.17 0.57 12.16
CA ASN A 92 12.43 -0.60 11.32
C ASN A 92 11.15 -1.34 10.88
N ALA A 93 10.15 -1.44 11.75
CA ALA A 93 8.88 -2.07 11.42
C ALA A 93 8.08 -1.20 10.44
N ALA A 94 8.16 0.12 10.61
CA ALA A 94 7.56 1.11 9.73
C ALA A 94 8.12 1.01 8.30
N ILE A 95 9.46 0.96 8.16
CA ILE A 95 10.13 0.79 6.87
C ILE A 95 9.76 -0.55 6.23
N ARG A 96 9.69 -1.64 7.01
CA ARG A 96 9.26 -2.95 6.50
C ARG A 96 7.81 -2.92 6.00
N ALA A 97 6.91 -2.28 6.74
CA ALA A 97 5.50 -2.15 6.35
C ALA A 97 5.37 -1.36 5.04
N GLY A 98 6.07 -0.23 4.91
CA GLY A 98 6.10 0.56 3.68
C GLY A 98 6.69 -0.21 2.49
N ALA A 99 7.73 -1.03 2.70
CA ALA A 99 8.28 -1.88 1.65
C ALA A 99 7.26 -2.93 1.16
N LEU A 100 6.49 -3.54 2.07
CA LEU A 100 5.41 -4.48 1.71
C LEU A 100 4.26 -3.80 0.98
N GLU A 101 3.98 -2.54 1.28
CA GLU A 101 2.98 -1.75 0.58
C GLU A 101 3.39 -1.46 -0.87
N ILE A 102 4.65 -1.10 -1.11
CA ILE A 102 5.19 -0.99 -2.48
C ILE A 102 5.04 -2.32 -3.23
N VAL A 103 5.31 -3.45 -2.57
CA VAL A 103 5.12 -4.77 -3.19
C VAL A 103 3.66 -5.01 -3.58
N LYS A 104 2.69 -4.58 -2.76
CA LYS A 104 1.26 -4.67 -3.10
C LYS A 104 0.91 -3.80 -4.31
N ILE A 105 1.34 -2.54 -4.32
CA ILE A 105 1.11 -1.62 -5.44
C ILE A 105 1.69 -2.20 -6.75
N MET A 106 2.89 -2.79 -6.68
CA MET A 106 3.52 -3.44 -7.83
C MET A 106 2.80 -4.72 -8.24
N ALA A 107 2.28 -5.50 -7.30
CA ALA A 107 1.45 -6.67 -7.59
C ALA A 107 0.19 -6.28 -8.36
N ASP A 108 -0.52 -5.26 -7.88
CA ASP A 108 -1.75 -4.76 -8.50
C ASP A 108 -1.48 -4.21 -9.90
N ALA A 109 -0.40 -3.46 -10.09
CA ALA A 109 -0.01 -2.89 -11.38
C ALA A 109 0.32 -3.94 -12.46
N TYR A 110 0.84 -5.10 -12.07
CA TYR A 110 1.23 -6.18 -12.98
C TYR A 110 0.25 -7.35 -13.02
N GLY A 111 -0.84 -7.30 -12.24
CA GLY A 111 -1.84 -8.37 -12.17
C GLY A 111 -1.30 -9.69 -11.59
N VAL A 112 -0.34 -9.62 -10.66
CA VAL A 112 0.24 -10.78 -9.98
C VAL A 112 -0.06 -10.74 -8.48
N LEU A 113 -0.01 -11.88 -7.79
CA LEU A 113 -0.20 -11.87 -6.35
C LEU A 113 1.05 -11.36 -5.63
N PRO A 114 0.92 -10.62 -4.51
CA PRO A 114 2.08 -10.20 -3.70
C PRO A 114 2.94 -11.39 -3.24
N SER A 115 2.31 -12.55 -2.99
CA SER A 115 2.99 -13.79 -2.62
C SER A 115 3.87 -14.36 -3.74
N ASP A 116 3.58 -14.07 -5.01
CA ASP A 116 4.41 -14.51 -6.14
C ASP A 116 5.68 -13.67 -6.22
N ILE A 117 5.56 -12.36 -5.93
CA ILE A 117 6.68 -11.43 -5.88
C ILE A 117 7.65 -11.81 -4.75
N THR A 118 7.14 -12.11 -3.55
CA THR A 118 7.99 -12.52 -2.40
C THR A 118 8.32 -14.02 -2.41
N GLY A 119 7.64 -14.81 -3.23
CA GLY A 119 7.77 -16.26 -3.25
C GLY A 119 9.03 -16.81 -3.92
N ALA A 120 9.16 -18.14 -3.91
CA ALA A 120 10.30 -18.86 -4.46
C ALA A 120 10.34 -18.90 -6.00
N SER A 121 9.22 -18.60 -6.67
CA SER A 121 9.07 -18.75 -8.13
C SER A 121 10.13 -18.02 -8.94
N THR A 122 10.67 -18.71 -9.96
CA THR A 122 11.70 -18.21 -10.89
C THR A 122 11.18 -18.04 -12.31
N LYS A 123 9.85 -18.11 -12.52
CA LYS A 123 9.24 -17.81 -13.82
C LYS A 123 9.66 -16.41 -14.27
N ARG A 124 10.00 -16.26 -15.55
CA ARG A 124 10.58 -15.03 -16.11
C ARG A 124 9.70 -13.81 -15.85
N ASP A 125 8.38 -13.95 -15.99
CA ASP A 125 7.44 -12.85 -15.79
C ASP A 125 7.41 -12.40 -14.32
N ILE A 126 7.30 -13.35 -13.38
CA ILE A 126 7.32 -13.06 -11.94
C ILE A 126 8.67 -12.47 -11.51
N LEU A 127 9.77 -12.97 -12.06
CA LEU A 127 11.11 -12.44 -11.78
C LEU A 127 11.25 -10.99 -12.24
N LYS A 128 10.70 -10.64 -13.42
CA LYS A 128 10.71 -9.26 -13.93
C LYS A 128 9.95 -8.32 -12.98
N VAL A 129 8.77 -8.73 -12.51
CA VAL A 129 8.00 -7.95 -11.53
C VAL A 129 8.75 -7.83 -10.20
N ARG A 130 9.39 -8.91 -9.73
CA ARG A 130 10.20 -8.90 -8.51
C ARG A 130 11.38 -7.94 -8.62
N ILE A 131 12.09 -7.92 -9.74
CA ILE A 131 13.20 -6.98 -9.98
C ILE A 131 12.68 -5.55 -9.89
N ALA A 132 11.58 -5.25 -10.57
CA ALA A 132 10.97 -3.92 -10.54
C ALA A 132 10.57 -3.50 -9.11
N ALA A 133 9.97 -4.42 -8.35
CA ALA A 133 9.59 -4.18 -6.96
C ALA A 133 10.81 -3.93 -6.05
N VAL A 134 11.89 -4.71 -6.19
CA VAL A 134 13.14 -4.51 -5.42
C VAL A 134 13.75 -3.15 -5.71
N LEU A 135 13.81 -2.75 -6.99
CA LEU A 135 14.33 -1.43 -7.38
C LEU A 135 13.47 -0.31 -6.81
N LYS A 136 12.13 -0.44 -6.88
CA LYS A 136 11.21 0.56 -6.35
C LYS A 136 11.30 0.70 -4.84
N VAL A 137 11.39 -0.42 -4.11
CA VAL A 137 11.61 -0.39 -2.65
C VAL A 137 12.95 0.28 -2.32
N ARG A 138 14.01 0.01 -3.10
CA ARG A 138 15.32 0.64 -2.88
C ARG A 138 15.29 2.15 -3.13
N GLU A 139 14.59 2.61 -4.17
CA GLU A 139 14.38 4.02 -4.49
C GLU A 139 13.68 4.76 -3.35
N HIS A 140 12.63 4.18 -2.78
CA HIS A 140 11.88 4.80 -1.68
C HIS A 140 12.57 4.66 -0.31
N PHE A 141 13.36 3.61 -0.10
CA PHE A 141 14.03 3.32 1.18
C PHE A 141 15.55 3.10 1.00
N PRO A 142 16.32 4.12 0.62
CA PRO A 142 17.75 3.99 0.34
C PRO A 142 18.58 3.59 1.58
N LYS A 143 18.08 3.90 2.78
CA LYS A 143 18.72 3.54 4.06
C LYS A 143 18.50 2.08 4.46
N MET A 144 17.62 1.34 3.78
CA MET A 144 17.34 -0.06 4.11
C MET A 144 18.54 -0.94 3.74
N SER A 145 18.96 -1.82 4.66
CA SER A 145 20.10 -2.70 4.40
C SER A 145 19.73 -3.84 3.43
N LEU A 146 20.71 -4.41 2.75
CA LEU A 146 20.50 -5.54 1.82
C LEU A 146 19.90 -6.76 2.53
N VAL A 147 20.25 -6.98 3.79
CA VAL A 147 19.68 -8.05 4.61
C VAL A 147 18.22 -7.77 4.94
N GLN A 148 17.85 -6.52 5.19
CA GLN A 148 16.45 -6.14 5.41
C GLN A 148 15.62 -6.31 4.14
N LEU A 149 16.14 -5.90 2.97
CA LEU A 149 15.52 -6.16 1.67
C LEU A 149 15.35 -7.67 1.43
N GLY A 150 16.39 -8.47 1.70
CA GLY A 150 16.32 -9.92 1.61
C GLY A 150 15.19 -10.50 2.47
N LYS A 151 15.02 -10.02 3.70
CA LYS A 151 13.91 -10.42 4.58
C LYS A 151 12.52 -10.02 4.03
N VAL A 152 12.39 -8.88 3.37
CA VAL A 152 11.12 -8.44 2.76
C VAL A 152 10.73 -9.34 1.59
N PHE A 153 11.70 -9.69 0.75
CA PHE A 153 11.48 -10.50 -0.46
C PHE A 153 11.69 -12.00 -0.26
N ASN A 154 11.96 -12.45 0.97
CA ASN A 154 12.35 -13.82 1.32
C ASN A 154 13.49 -14.37 0.44
N ARG A 155 14.58 -13.60 0.31
CA ARG A 155 15.77 -13.92 -0.49
C ARG A 155 17.06 -13.63 0.24
N ASP A 156 18.12 -14.29 -0.20
CA ASP A 156 19.46 -13.98 0.24
C ASP A 156 19.87 -12.56 -0.20
N HIS A 157 20.51 -11.86 0.72
CA HIS A 157 21.00 -10.50 0.50
C HIS A 157 22.00 -10.41 -0.68
N THR A 158 22.73 -11.48 -0.98
CA THR A 158 23.62 -11.60 -2.15
C THR A 158 22.84 -11.63 -3.47
N SER A 159 21.66 -12.27 -3.49
CA SER A 159 20.76 -12.25 -4.64
C SER A 159 20.20 -10.84 -4.85
N ILE A 160 19.80 -10.16 -3.78
CA ILE A 160 19.36 -8.76 -3.86
C ILE A 160 20.49 -7.86 -4.40
N LEU A 161 21.72 -8.03 -3.89
CA LEU A 161 22.89 -7.31 -4.38
C LEU A 161 23.12 -7.53 -5.88
N TYR A 162 23.03 -8.77 -6.35
CA TYR A 162 23.16 -9.11 -7.77
C TYR A 162 22.10 -8.39 -8.62
N LEU A 163 20.83 -8.40 -8.19
CA LEU A 163 19.74 -7.74 -8.93
C LEU A 163 19.97 -6.22 -9.01
N LEU A 164 20.38 -5.59 -7.91
CA LEU A 164 20.64 -4.14 -7.87
C LEU A 164 21.81 -3.74 -8.76
N ARG A 165 22.90 -4.53 -8.78
CA ARG A 165 24.05 -4.31 -9.67
C ARG A 165 23.67 -4.48 -11.14
N LYS A 166 22.94 -5.54 -11.46
CA LYS A 166 22.58 -5.88 -12.84
C LYS A 166 21.57 -4.92 -13.46
N HIS A 167 20.63 -4.41 -12.66
CA HIS A 167 19.51 -3.61 -13.15
C HIS A 167 19.57 -2.13 -12.73
N GLY A 168 20.72 -1.66 -12.24
CA GLY A 168 21.02 -0.23 -12.15
C GLY A 168 20.26 0.53 -11.07
N GLY A 169 20.17 -0.02 -9.85
CA GLY A 169 19.79 0.83 -8.71
C GLY A 169 20.82 1.96 -8.59
N SER A 170 20.37 3.21 -8.81
CA SER A 170 21.21 4.42 -9.01
C SER A 170 22.34 4.59 -8.00
N ASP A 171 22.15 4.18 -6.75
CA ASP A 171 23.15 4.35 -5.68
C ASP A 171 24.25 3.27 -5.67
N VAL A 172 24.05 2.15 -6.38
CA VAL A 172 25.03 1.05 -6.46
C VAL A 172 25.93 1.21 -7.69
N ALA A 173 25.54 2.03 -8.66
CA ALA A 173 26.38 2.38 -9.80
C ALA A 173 27.66 3.12 -9.36
N ASP A 174 27.60 3.91 -8.29
CA ASP A 174 28.79 4.55 -7.70
C ASP A 174 29.70 3.55 -6.94
N LEU A 175 29.13 2.45 -6.44
CA LEU A 175 29.90 1.30 -5.92
C LEU A 175 30.47 0.43 -7.06
N ALA A 176 30.06 0.66 -8.31
CA ALA A 176 30.59 0.00 -9.50
C ALA A 176 31.83 0.70 -10.05
N LYS A 177 32.33 1.78 -9.42
CA LYS A 177 33.77 2.05 -9.51
C LYS A 177 34.45 0.86 -8.86
N PRO A 178 35.25 0.06 -9.60
CA PRO A 178 35.97 -1.06 -9.03
C PRO A 178 37.01 -0.49 -8.05
N THR A 179 36.61 -0.25 -6.81
CA THR A 179 37.52 0.04 -5.70
C THR A 179 38.16 -1.25 -5.19
N HIS A 180 37.85 -2.40 -5.80
CA HIS A 180 38.80 -3.49 -5.83
C HIS A 180 40.07 -2.98 -6.52
N ARG A 181 41.06 -2.60 -5.69
CA ARG A 181 42.40 -3.14 -5.92
C ARG A 181 42.21 -4.64 -6.07
N MET A 182 41.89 -5.10 -7.28
CA MET A 182 42.13 -6.48 -7.63
C MET A 182 43.64 -6.59 -7.48
N GLY A 183 44.07 -7.24 -6.40
CA GLY A 183 45.41 -7.80 -6.36
C GLY A 183 45.45 -8.83 -7.47
N MET A 184 45.65 -8.36 -8.70
CA MET A 184 45.65 -9.19 -9.88
C MET A 184 46.88 -10.07 -9.72
N ARG A 185 46.65 -11.29 -9.25
CA ARG A 185 47.72 -12.24 -9.02
C ARG A 185 48.12 -12.75 -10.39
N ILE A 186 49.07 -12.06 -11.01
CA ILE A 186 49.67 -12.47 -12.27
C ILE A 186 50.18 -13.91 -12.07
N PRO A 187 49.65 -14.90 -12.80
CA PRO A 187 50.08 -16.28 -12.69
C PRO A 187 51.60 -16.38 -12.88
N HIS A 188 52.27 -17.25 -12.11
CA HIS A 188 53.74 -17.29 -12.05
C HIS A 188 54.41 -17.53 -13.41
N ASN A 189 53.78 -18.32 -14.28
CA ASN A 189 54.20 -18.55 -15.66
C ASN A 189 54.20 -17.27 -16.52
N THR A 190 53.25 -16.36 -16.29
CA THR A 190 53.21 -15.06 -17.00
C THR A 190 54.41 -14.19 -16.66
N TRP A 191 54.88 -14.23 -15.40
CA TRP A 191 56.08 -13.48 -15.00
C TRP A 191 57.34 -13.99 -15.69
N GLN A 192 57.49 -15.31 -15.78
CA GLN A 192 58.61 -15.91 -16.50
C GLN A 192 58.59 -15.53 -17.98
N HIS A 193 57.41 -15.55 -18.60
CA HIS A 193 57.25 -15.15 -20.00
C HIS A 193 57.57 -13.67 -20.23
N LEU A 194 57.05 -12.76 -19.38
CA LEU A 194 57.36 -11.33 -19.48
C LEU A 194 58.85 -11.03 -19.25
N SER A 195 59.50 -11.78 -18.36
CA SER A 195 60.94 -11.66 -18.13
C SER A 195 61.75 -12.09 -19.35
N ALA A 196 61.40 -13.22 -19.97
CA ALA A 196 62.03 -13.67 -21.22
C ALA A 196 61.83 -12.65 -22.36
N MET A 197 60.62 -12.09 -22.50
CA MET A 197 60.35 -11.03 -23.48
C MET A 197 61.15 -9.75 -23.20
N ALA A 198 61.37 -9.39 -21.93
CA ALA A 198 62.18 -8.23 -21.56
C ALA A 198 63.63 -8.41 -21.99
N GLU A 199 64.20 -9.60 -21.80
CA GLU A 199 65.55 -9.95 -22.24
C GLU A 199 65.68 -9.94 -23.77
N GLU A 200 64.72 -10.52 -24.49
CA GLU A 200 64.74 -10.61 -25.94
C GLU A 200 64.58 -9.24 -26.61
N THR A 201 63.67 -8.40 -26.10
CA THR A 201 63.33 -7.10 -26.72
C THR A 201 64.16 -5.94 -26.19
N GLY A 202 64.92 -6.14 -25.10
CA GLY A 202 65.61 -5.07 -24.38
C GLY A 202 64.68 -4.06 -23.69
N ARG A 203 63.37 -4.33 -23.64
CA ARG A 203 62.40 -3.45 -22.98
C ARG A 203 62.39 -3.68 -21.46
N PRO A 204 62.23 -2.63 -20.64
CA PRO A 204 62.07 -2.81 -19.21
C PRO A 204 60.84 -3.66 -18.87
N LEU A 205 60.99 -4.64 -17.98
CA LEU A 205 59.91 -5.53 -17.54
C LEU A 205 58.66 -4.75 -17.08
N ALA A 206 58.84 -3.63 -16.39
CA ALA A 206 57.75 -2.76 -15.98
C ALA A 206 56.90 -2.24 -17.16
N SER A 207 57.52 -1.92 -18.30
CA SER A 207 56.81 -1.45 -19.51
C SER A 207 55.95 -2.56 -20.12
N LEU A 208 56.45 -3.80 -20.12
CA LEU A 208 55.70 -4.96 -20.60
C LEU A 208 54.53 -5.30 -19.66
N CYS A 209 54.72 -5.21 -18.35
CA CYS A 209 53.63 -5.38 -17.37
C CYS A 209 52.53 -4.33 -17.56
N VAL A 210 52.88 -3.06 -17.80
CA VAL A 210 51.90 -2.01 -18.08
C VAL A 210 51.14 -2.29 -19.37
N SER A 211 51.85 -2.67 -20.44
CA SER A 211 51.21 -3.01 -21.72
C SER A 211 50.25 -4.19 -21.60
N LEU A 212 50.61 -5.21 -20.80
CA LEU A 212 49.73 -6.36 -20.51
C LEU A 212 48.48 -5.92 -19.72
N LEU A 213 48.64 -5.05 -18.74
CA LEU A 213 47.52 -4.52 -17.95
C LEU A 213 46.57 -3.68 -18.82
N GLU A 214 47.11 -2.84 -19.70
CA GLU A 214 46.32 -2.07 -20.66
C GLU A 214 45.52 -2.99 -21.58
N ALA A 215 46.15 -4.02 -22.16
CA ALA A 215 45.47 -4.99 -23.02
C ALA A 215 44.35 -5.76 -22.28
N ILE A 216 44.57 -6.15 -21.02
CA ILE A 216 43.53 -6.83 -20.21
C ILE A 216 42.37 -5.88 -19.92
N VAL A 217 42.64 -4.63 -19.58
CA VAL A 217 41.60 -3.62 -19.31
C VAL A 217 40.79 -3.35 -20.57
N GLU A 218 41.43 -3.23 -21.73
CA GLU A 218 40.75 -3.08 -23.02
C GLU A 218 39.86 -4.28 -23.35
N ASP A 219 40.33 -5.50 -23.10
CA ASP A 219 39.55 -6.73 -23.33
C ASP A 219 38.34 -6.83 -22.39
N GLU A 220 38.51 -6.49 -21.11
CA GLU A 220 37.42 -6.42 -20.12
C GLU A 220 36.39 -5.33 -20.47
N LEU A 221 36.83 -4.16 -20.92
CA LEU A 221 35.93 -3.10 -21.40
C LEU A 221 35.16 -3.56 -22.65
N ALA A 222 35.83 -4.21 -23.60
CA ALA A 222 35.19 -4.77 -24.78
C ALA A 222 34.20 -5.91 -24.44
N ASN A 223 34.50 -6.73 -23.43
CA ASN A 223 33.59 -7.73 -22.87
C ASN A 223 32.36 -7.07 -22.22
N ALA A 224 32.55 -6.00 -21.44
CA ALA A 224 31.47 -5.27 -20.79
C ALA A 224 30.52 -4.59 -21.78
N GLU A 225 31.05 -4.12 -22.92
CA GLU A 225 30.25 -3.58 -24.04
C GLU A 225 29.55 -4.66 -24.87
N GLY A 226 29.75 -5.95 -24.57
CA GLY A 226 29.15 -7.06 -25.30
C GLY A 226 29.75 -7.33 -26.68
N ARG A 227 30.92 -6.74 -27.01
CA ARG A 227 31.60 -6.97 -28.30
C ARG A 227 32.13 -8.39 -28.42
N TYR A 228 32.41 -9.05 -27.30
CA TYR A 228 32.82 -10.44 -27.23
C TYR A 228 31.74 -11.34 -26.62
N LEU A 229 30.53 -11.29 -27.18
CA LEU A 229 29.66 -12.48 -27.20
C LEU A 229 30.19 -13.48 -28.24
N ARG A 230 31.45 -13.94 -28.09
CA ARG A 230 31.96 -15.12 -28.78
C ARG A 230 32.13 -16.23 -27.76
N THR A 231 31.14 -17.11 -27.78
CA THR A 231 31.27 -18.53 -27.51
C THR A 231 32.64 -19.06 -27.95
N VAL A 232 33.60 -19.17 -27.04
CA VAL A 232 34.52 -20.30 -27.10
C VAL A 232 33.67 -21.49 -26.69
N ALA A 233 32.99 -22.07 -27.67
CA ALA A 233 32.66 -23.47 -27.60
C ALA A 233 34.01 -24.16 -27.38
N SER A 234 34.26 -24.63 -26.15
CA SER A 234 35.45 -25.42 -25.85
C SER A 234 35.51 -26.51 -26.93
N PRO A 235 36.60 -26.61 -27.71
CA PRO A 235 36.74 -27.71 -28.65
C PRO A 235 36.59 -28.99 -27.81
N LYS A 236 35.59 -29.82 -28.18
CA LYS A 236 35.41 -31.14 -27.57
C LYS A 236 36.76 -31.82 -27.61
N GLN A 237 37.34 -32.13 -26.45
CA GLN A 237 38.51 -32.97 -26.37
C GLN A 237 38.11 -34.34 -26.94
N GLU A 238 38.58 -34.66 -28.14
CA GLU A 238 38.53 -36.01 -28.70
C GLU A 238 39.25 -36.94 -27.72
N GLY A 239 38.49 -37.75 -26.98
CA GLY A 239 39.07 -38.72 -26.05
C GLY A 239 38.31 -38.96 -24.74
N GLN A 240 37.27 -38.19 -24.40
CA GLN A 240 36.45 -38.57 -23.24
C GLN A 240 35.53 -39.76 -23.59
N PRO A 241 35.61 -40.88 -22.84
CA PRO A 241 34.73 -42.02 -23.05
C PRO A 241 33.27 -41.63 -22.78
N ARG A 242 32.37 -42.15 -23.61
CA ARG A 242 30.92 -41.95 -23.50
C ARG A 242 30.36 -42.58 -22.23
#